data_AF-A0A8F5VN61-F1
#
_entry.id   AF-A0A8F5VN61-F1
#
_cell.length_a   1.000
_cell.length_b   1.000
_cell.length_c   1.000
_cell.angle_alpha   90.00
_cell.angle_beta   90.00
_cell.angle_gamma   90.00
#
_symmetry.space_group_name_H-M   'P 1'
#
loop_
_entity.id
_entity.type
_entity.pdbx_description
1 polymer ?
#
loop_
_entity_poly.entity_id
_entity_poly.type
_entity_poly.pdbx_seq_one_letter_code
_entity_poly.pdbx_strand_id
1 'polypeptide(L)'
;MAGADLAGIGRRWQERIAAAPEYTVVPHDNVFRLGLNRYPVKESVFFEKNYLLSRLCREYEGTYLEDCLPGEEYTNQEGLYYVLHSRFSAPLMDTSITELDRLFRKELTLVRGIGPAMSVRLRNRGCKTLEDLAMQRKFRPLACSVLEVLEREPVDICRLLTARKGASHPLTLLTSGLFKPESFRFVDIETLGIFGRPLILIGLGFFKDGQFQVKQYLLRDFGEEAPALCAFLDEIPDDAVFVSFNGRSFDIPYIADRLAYYGLPPLPSVPHFDLLHPSRRLWKYTIPDCRLGTLESRILQITRDDDLPGALVPEWYCRYMQTHNPGPLVPIVEHNRQDVVSLAFLLTRLVREWYERLRFS
;
A
#
# COMPACT_ATOMS: atom_id res chain seq x y z
N MET A 1 -11.87 3.38 -29.96
CA MET A 1 -10.75 3.31 -30.92
C MET A 1 -10.59 1.86 -31.33
N ALA A 2 -10.69 1.56 -32.63
CA ALA A 2 -10.65 0.20 -33.15
C ALA A 2 -9.26 -0.43 -32.95
N GLY A 3 -9.23 -1.58 -32.28
CA GLY A 3 -8.22 -2.64 -32.40
C GLY A 3 -6.76 -2.18 -32.46
N ALA A 4 -6.23 -1.68 -31.34
CA ALA A 4 -4.80 -1.86 -31.12
C ALA A 4 -4.55 -3.37 -31.08
N ASP A 5 -3.55 -3.86 -31.80
CA ASP A 5 -3.10 -5.26 -31.73
C ASP A 5 -2.50 -5.53 -30.33
N LEU A 6 -3.39 -5.73 -29.35
CA LEU A 6 -3.07 -5.97 -27.95
C LEU A 6 -2.18 -7.22 -27.79
N ALA A 7 -2.41 -8.23 -28.62
CA ALA A 7 -1.57 -9.43 -28.69
C ALA A 7 -0.15 -9.12 -29.21
N GLY A 8 0.00 -8.24 -30.21
CA GLY A 8 1.30 -7.74 -30.67
C GLY A 8 1.99 -6.78 -29.70
N ILE A 9 1.24 -6.06 -28.87
CA ILE A 9 1.79 -5.25 -27.78
C ILE A 9 2.32 -6.16 -26.66
N GLY A 10 1.58 -7.21 -26.30
CA GLY A 10 2.00 -8.19 -25.30
C GLY A 10 3.30 -8.91 -25.66
N ARG A 11 3.40 -9.42 -26.90
CA ARG A 11 4.64 -10.05 -27.39
C ARG A 11 5.85 -9.10 -27.36
N ARG A 12 5.66 -7.83 -27.74
CA ARG A 12 6.73 -6.82 -27.67
C ARG A 12 7.19 -6.53 -26.24
N TRP A 13 6.29 -6.55 -25.26
CA TRP A 13 6.66 -6.42 -23.85
C TRP A 13 7.44 -7.64 -23.35
N GLN A 14 7.00 -8.85 -23.69
CA GLN A 14 7.70 -10.09 -23.34
C GLN A 14 9.15 -10.11 -23.86
N GLU A 15 9.36 -9.75 -25.13
CA GLU A 15 10.70 -9.69 -25.74
C GLU A 15 11.60 -8.66 -25.06
N ARG A 16 11.06 -7.48 -24.70
CA ARG A 16 11.82 -6.42 -24.02
C ARG A 16 12.22 -6.80 -22.59
N ILE A 17 11.36 -7.52 -21.87
CA ILE A 17 11.64 -7.96 -20.49
C ILE A 17 12.75 -9.01 -20.49
N ALA A 18 12.66 -10.02 -21.37
CA ALA A 18 13.68 -11.05 -21.50
C ALA A 18 15.05 -10.47 -21.91
N ALA A 19 15.05 -9.41 -22.74
CA ALA A 19 16.28 -8.75 -23.19
C ALA A 19 16.92 -7.83 -22.12
N ALA A 20 16.15 -7.32 -21.15
CA ALA A 20 16.63 -6.36 -20.16
C ALA A 20 15.91 -6.51 -18.81
N PRO A 21 16.26 -7.56 -18.01
CA PRO A 21 15.72 -7.72 -16.67
C PRO A 21 16.11 -6.53 -15.79
N GLU A 22 15.19 -6.12 -14.92
CA GLU A 22 15.35 -4.97 -14.01
C GLU A 22 16.12 -5.33 -12.73
N TYR A 23 16.62 -6.56 -12.66
CA TYR A 23 17.46 -7.05 -11.58
C TYR A 23 18.86 -7.42 -12.06
N THR A 24 19.78 -7.47 -11.10
CA THR A 24 21.13 -8.01 -11.29
C THR A 24 21.33 -9.12 -10.28
N VAL A 25 21.67 -10.31 -10.78
CA VAL A 25 22.09 -11.42 -9.92
C VAL A 25 23.46 -11.08 -9.35
N VAL A 26 23.58 -11.08 -8.02
CA VAL A 26 24.79 -10.74 -7.28
C VAL A 26 25.61 -12.01 -7.10
N PRO A 27 26.75 -12.16 -7.80
CA PRO A 27 27.54 -13.38 -7.73
C PRO A 27 28.06 -13.60 -6.31
N HIS A 28 27.94 -14.84 -5.83
CA HIS A 28 28.41 -15.26 -4.51
C HIS A 28 27.82 -14.43 -3.36
N ASP A 29 26.64 -13.85 -3.57
CA ASP A 29 25.89 -13.01 -2.63
C ASP A 29 26.67 -11.78 -2.09
N ASN A 30 27.75 -11.38 -2.77
CA ASN A 30 28.60 -10.27 -2.35
C ASN A 30 28.06 -8.90 -2.79
N VAL A 31 27.32 -8.22 -1.92
CA VAL A 31 26.57 -6.97 -2.21
C VAL A 31 27.47 -5.71 -2.35
N PHE A 32 28.80 -5.83 -2.33
CA PHE A 32 29.71 -4.68 -2.25
C PHE A 32 29.92 -3.88 -3.56
N ARG A 33 29.35 -4.29 -4.70
CA ARG A 33 29.53 -3.60 -6.00
C ARG A 33 28.28 -3.64 -6.88
N LEU A 34 27.33 -2.74 -6.65
CA LEU A 34 26.20 -2.58 -7.58
C LEU A 34 26.02 -1.13 -7.99
N GLY A 35 25.86 -0.92 -9.30
CA GLY A 35 25.42 0.35 -9.86
C GLY A 35 23.93 0.58 -9.57
N LEU A 36 23.53 1.85 -9.54
CA LEU A 36 22.25 2.36 -9.03
C LEU A 36 20.98 1.93 -9.82
N ASN A 37 21.10 1.18 -10.92
CA ASN A 37 20.01 1.05 -11.91
C ASN A 37 19.23 -0.28 -11.91
N ARG A 38 19.58 -1.26 -11.06
CA ARG A 38 18.89 -2.58 -11.05
C ARG A 38 18.77 -3.14 -9.63
N TYR A 39 17.68 -3.86 -9.36
CA TYR A 39 17.44 -4.48 -8.06
C TYR A 39 18.43 -5.64 -7.83
N PRO A 40 19.20 -5.65 -6.72
CA PRO A 40 20.03 -6.80 -6.39
C PRO A 40 19.18 -8.02 -6.06
N VAL A 41 19.48 -9.15 -6.69
CA VAL A 41 18.99 -10.47 -6.26
C VAL A 41 20.21 -11.33 -5.96
N LYS A 42 20.27 -11.92 -4.76
CA LYS A 42 21.34 -12.85 -4.39
C LYS A 42 21.35 -14.06 -5.33
N GLU A 43 22.53 -14.54 -5.68
CA GLU A 43 22.71 -15.71 -6.56
C GLU A 43 22.07 -16.96 -5.96
N SER A 44 22.25 -17.18 -4.66
CA SER A 44 21.61 -18.29 -3.94
C SER A 44 20.09 -18.25 -4.07
N VAL A 45 19.50 -17.09 -3.81
CA VAL A 45 18.05 -16.84 -3.91
C VAL A 45 17.57 -17.01 -5.35
N PHE A 46 18.31 -16.51 -6.33
CA PHE A 46 17.95 -16.65 -7.74
C PHE A 46 17.86 -18.12 -8.16
N PHE A 47 18.87 -18.93 -7.83
CA PHE A 47 18.86 -20.36 -8.18
C PHE A 47 17.80 -21.15 -7.43
N GLU A 48 17.62 -20.88 -6.14
CA GLU A 48 16.55 -21.47 -5.34
C GLU A 48 15.17 -21.19 -5.96
N LYS A 49 14.91 -19.93 -6.31
CA LYS A 49 13.64 -19.52 -6.91
C LYS A 49 13.47 -20.07 -8.33
N ASN A 50 14.52 -20.20 -9.13
CA ASN A 50 14.42 -20.89 -10.42
C ASN A 50 14.12 -22.39 -10.29
N TYR A 51 14.66 -23.05 -9.27
CA TYR A 51 14.31 -24.43 -8.96
C TYR A 51 12.83 -24.54 -8.57
N LEU A 52 12.35 -23.63 -7.71
CA LEU A 52 10.95 -23.53 -7.34
C LEU A 52 10.05 -23.30 -8.56
N LEU A 53 10.38 -22.34 -9.42
CA LEU A 53 9.66 -22.07 -10.66
C LEU A 53 9.56 -23.31 -11.54
N SER A 54 10.67 -24.02 -11.72
CA SER A 54 10.72 -25.25 -12.52
C SER A 54 9.89 -26.38 -11.91
N ARG A 55 9.89 -26.49 -10.57
CA ARG A 55 9.05 -27.46 -9.84
C ARG A 55 7.57 -27.14 -10.02
N LEU A 56 7.17 -25.88 -9.79
CA LEU A 56 5.79 -25.42 -9.96
C LEU A 56 5.30 -25.62 -11.39
N CYS A 57 6.14 -25.34 -12.40
CA CYS A 57 5.75 -25.61 -13.79
C CYS A 57 5.45 -27.10 -14.04
N ARG A 58 6.20 -28.03 -13.43
CA ARG A 58 5.92 -29.47 -13.55
C ARG A 58 4.69 -29.90 -12.76
N GLU A 59 4.51 -29.32 -11.57
CA GLU A 59 3.40 -29.65 -10.67
C GLU A 59 2.05 -29.21 -11.24
N TYR A 60 2.00 -28.03 -11.87
CA TYR A 60 0.80 -27.44 -12.45
C TYR A 60 0.69 -27.69 -13.97
N GLU A 61 1.46 -28.64 -14.51
CA GLU A 61 1.39 -29.00 -15.92
C GLU A 61 0.00 -29.54 -16.28
N GLY A 62 -0.63 -28.95 -17.30
CA GLY A 62 -1.99 -29.33 -17.73
C GLY A 62 -3.12 -28.90 -16.78
N THR A 63 -2.82 -28.14 -15.73
CA THR A 63 -3.83 -27.58 -14.81
C THR A 63 -4.39 -26.28 -15.37
N TYR A 64 -5.70 -26.06 -15.25
CA TYR A 64 -6.31 -24.78 -15.61
C TYR A 64 -6.06 -23.74 -14.52
N LEU A 65 -6.01 -22.46 -14.91
CA LEU A 65 -5.77 -21.36 -13.96
C LEU A 65 -6.84 -21.34 -12.87
N GLU A 66 -8.09 -21.54 -13.26
CA GLU A 66 -9.27 -21.50 -12.40
C GLU A 66 -9.27 -22.61 -11.35
N ASP A 67 -8.61 -23.75 -11.63
CA ASP A 67 -8.51 -24.87 -10.69
C ASP A 67 -7.53 -24.58 -9.54
N CYS A 68 -6.48 -23.81 -9.81
CA CYS A 68 -5.44 -23.49 -8.82
C CYS A 68 -5.61 -22.11 -8.17
N LEU A 69 -6.19 -21.17 -8.91
CA LEU A 69 -6.46 -19.79 -8.51
C LEU A 69 -7.95 -19.51 -8.78
N PRO A 70 -8.86 -20.07 -7.96
CA PRO A 70 -10.29 -19.94 -8.18
C PRO A 70 -10.73 -18.49 -8.00
N GLY A 71 -11.32 -17.95 -9.05
CA GLY A 71 -11.80 -16.59 -9.15
C GLY A 71 -13.02 -16.51 -10.04
N GLU A 72 -13.48 -15.30 -10.25
CA GLU A 72 -14.68 -15.01 -11.02
C GLU A 72 -14.34 -14.11 -12.20
N GLU A 73 -14.93 -14.43 -13.34
CA GLU A 73 -14.83 -13.64 -14.56
C GLU A 73 -16.00 -12.67 -14.65
N TYR A 74 -15.69 -11.42 -14.94
CA TYR A 74 -16.65 -10.35 -15.08
C TYR A 74 -16.41 -9.57 -16.36
N THR A 75 -17.36 -8.72 -16.73
CA THR A 75 -17.25 -7.84 -17.90
C THR A 75 -17.80 -6.47 -17.56
N ASN A 76 -17.07 -5.43 -17.94
CA ASN A 76 -17.51 -4.03 -17.90
C ASN A 76 -17.34 -3.40 -19.29
N GLN A 77 -17.54 -2.08 -19.37
CA GLN A 77 -17.44 -1.33 -20.63
C GLN A 77 -16.06 -1.36 -21.30
N GLU A 78 -14.99 -1.62 -20.53
CA GLU A 78 -13.61 -1.72 -21.02
C GLU A 78 -13.24 -3.15 -21.44
N GLY A 79 -14.08 -4.13 -21.12
CA GLY A 79 -13.90 -5.53 -21.49
C GLY A 79 -14.00 -6.49 -20.30
N LEU A 80 -13.36 -7.64 -20.48
CA LEU A 80 -13.41 -8.77 -19.56
C LEU A 80 -12.24 -8.72 -18.57
N TYR A 81 -12.49 -9.09 -17.31
CA TYR A 81 -11.48 -9.10 -16.25
C TYR A 81 -11.73 -10.25 -15.27
N TYR A 82 -10.67 -10.67 -14.58
CA TYR A 82 -10.68 -11.79 -13.63
C TYR A 82 -10.37 -11.33 -12.21
N VAL A 83 -11.16 -11.78 -11.24
CA VAL A 83 -11.03 -11.37 -9.83
C VAL A 83 -10.95 -12.56 -8.91
N LEU A 84 -9.94 -12.57 -8.06
CA LEU A 84 -9.80 -13.50 -6.96
C LEU A 84 -10.38 -12.89 -5.69
N HIS A 85 -11.09 -13.70 -4.91
CA HIS A 85 -11.72 -13.27 -3.67
C HIS A 85 -11.16 -14.04 -2.48
N SER A 86 -10.83 -13.33 -1.41
CA SER A 86 -10.41 -13.93 -0.14
C SER A 86 -11.03 -13.19 1.03
N ARG A 87 -11.28 -13.93 2.12
CA ARG A 87 -11.85 -13.40 3.36
C ARG A 87 -10.99 -13.79 4.54
N PHE A 88 -10.77 -12.84 5.42
CA PHE A 88 -9.95 -12.98 6.61
C PHE A 88 -10.67 -12.41 7.82
N SER A 89 -10.30 -12.92 8.99
CA SER A 89 -10.67 -12.30 10.26
C SER A 89 -10.14 -10.87 10.28
N ALA A 90 -11.06 -9.92 10.48
CA ALA A 90 -10.72 -8.51 10.55
C ALA A 90 -9.80 -8.22 11.74
N PRO A 91 -8.68 -7.48 11.56
CA PRO A 91 -7.95 -6.95 12.70
C PRO A 91 -8.86 -6.00 13.49
N LEU A 92 -8.74 -6.04 14.82
CA LEU A 92 -9.44 -5.10 15.69
C LEU A 92 -8.89 -3.68 15.46
N MET A 93 -9.65 -2.83 14.78
CA MET A 93 -9.35 -1.40 14.69
C MET A 93 -9.92 -0.68 15.92
N ASP A 94 -9.03 -0.25 16.81
CA ASP A 94 -9.43 0.57 17.96
C ASP A 94 -9.79 1.99 17.47
N THR A 95 -11.05 2.35 17.63
CA THR A 95 -11.65 3.63 17.20
C THR A 95 -11.99 4.51 18.40
N SER A 96 -11.20 4.47 19.47
CA SER A 96 -11.33 5.36 20.64
C SER A 96 -11.15 6.85 20.26
N ILE A 97 -12.21 7.46 19.72
CA ILE A 97 -12.25 8.85 19.22
C ILE A 97 -11.98 9.85 20.35
N THR A 98 -12.49 9.58 21.56
CA THR A 98 -12.42 10.51 22.70
C THR A 98 -10.98 10.77 23.16
N GLU A 99 -10.09 9.78 23.08
CA GLU A 99 -8.71 9.96 23.51
C GLU A 99 -7.84 10.66 22.46
N LEU A 100 -8.15 10.44 21.17
CA LEU A 100 -7.48 11.12 20.05
C LEU A 100 -7.79 12.62 20.03
N ASP A 101 -9.05 13.01 20.23
CA ASP A 101 -9.44 14.43 20.30
C ASP A 101 -8.63 15.19 21.37
N ARG A 102 -8.52 14.61 22.58
CA ARG A 102 -7.72 15.18 23.66
C ARG A 102 -6.25 15.36 23.27
N LEU A 103 -5.70 14.42 22.51
CA LEU A 103 -4.32 14.46 22.06
C LEU A 103 -4.11 15.58 21.02
N PHE A 104 -5.04 15.74 20.07
CA PHE A 104 -4.99 16.83 19.09
C PHE A 104 -5.18 18.21 19.73
N ARG A 105 -6.10 18.35 20.69
CA ARG A 105 -6.34 19.60 21.43
C ARG A 105 -5.16 20.04 22.30
N LYS A 106 -4.26 19.12 22.65
CA LYS A 106 -3.00 19.45 23.34
C LYS A 106 -1.89 19.87 22.38
N GLU A 107 -2.00 19.64 21.08
CA GLU A 107 -0.93 19.89 20.13
C GLU A 107 -0.90 21.36 19.66
N LEU A 108 -0.22 22.20 20.43
CA LEU A 108 -0.13 23.64 20.16
C LEU A 108 0.52 23.97 18.79
N THR A 109 1.37 23.09 18.26
CA THR A 109 2.06 23.35 16.98
C THR A 109 1.15 23.21 15.75
N LEU A 110 -0.11 22.78 15.94
CA LEU A 110 -1.13 22.87 14.88
C LEU A 110 -1.40 24.33 14.50
N VAL A 111 -1.31 25.25 15.46
CA VAL A 111 -1.50 26.69 15.20
C VAL A 111 -0.31 27.25 14.43
N ARG A 112 -0.58 27.89 13.28
CA ARG A 112 0.46 28.51 12.44
C ARG A 112 1.27 29.54 13.24
N GLY A 113 2.59 29.48 13.10
CA GLY A 113 3.52 30.35 13.83
C GLY A 113 3.96 29.80 15.20
N ILE A 114 3.41 28.66 15.65
CA ILE A 114 3.88 27.96 16.84
C ILE A 114 4.72 26.75 16.41
N GLY A 115 6.05 26.89 16.49
CA GLY A 115 6.98 25.77 16.35
C GLY A 115 7.28 25.06 17.68
N PRO A 116 8.09 23.99 17.67
CA PRO A 116 8.41 23.22 18.89
C PRO A 116 8.93 24.08 20.05
N ALA A 117 9.88 24.98 19.80
CA ALA A 117 10.46 25.85 20.82
C ALA A 117 9.43 26.82 21.44
N MET A 118 8.51 27.34 20.62
CA MET A 118 7.44 28.22 21.10
C MET A 118 6.41 27.42 21.91
N SER A 119 6.06 26.21 21.46
CA SER A 119 5.18 25.30 22.19
C SER A 119 5.69 25.02 23.60
N VAL A 120 6.97 24.68 23.76
CA VAL A 120 7.59 24.49 25.08
C VAL A 120 7.50 25.75 25.95
N ARG A 121 7.80 26.93 25.38
CA ARG A 121 7.72 28.20 26.12
C ARG A 121 6.29 28.52 26.58
N LEU A 122 5.29 28.22 25.76
CA LEU A 122 3.87 28.42 26.10
C LEU A 122 3.44 27.46 27.20
N ARG A 123 3.84 26.19 27.12
CA ARG A 123 3.58 25.19 28.16
C ARG A 123 4.17 25.57 29.51
N ASN A 124 5.40 26.09 29.53
CA ASN A 124 6.04 26.59 30.76
C ASN A 124 5.32 27.79 31.38
N ARG A 125 4.50 28.50 30.60
CA ARG A 125 3.63 29.60 31.07
C ARG A 125 2.22 29.15 31.41
N GLY A 126 1.96 27.84 31.45
CA GLY A 126 0.67 27.26 31.80
C GLY A 126 -0.30 27.05 30.63
N CYS A 127 0.06 27.43 29.40
CA CYS A 127 -0.77 27.21 28.22
C CYS A 127 -0.56 25.78 27.71
N LYS A 128 -1.54 24.89 27.94
CA LYS A 128 -1.43 23.45 27.70
C LYS A 128 -2.26 22.99 26.52
N THR A 129 -3.35 23.68 26.20
CA THR A 129 -4.27 23.29 25.12
C THR A 129 -4.51 24.41 24.10
N LEU A 130 -5.17 24.05 23.01
CA LEU A 130 -5.62 24.99 21.99
C LEU A 130 -6.66 25.97 22.53
N GLU A 131 -7.50 25.56 23.49
CA GLU A 131 -8.44 26.43 24.18
C GLU A 131 -7.71 27.51 24.99
N ASP A 132 -6.63 27.15 25.69
CA ASP A 132 -5.79 28.13 26.39
C ASP A 132 -5.19 29.15 25.40
N LEU A 133 -4.75 28.69 24.22
CA LEU A 133 -4.27 29.56 23.15
C LEU A 133 -5.37 30.47 22.59
N ALA A 134 -6.59 29.98 22.49
CA ALA A 134 -7.75 30.74 22.02
C ALA A 134 -8.10 31.90 22.98
N MET A 135 -7.72 31.81 24.24
CA MET A 135 -7.86 32.93 25.20
C MET A 135 -6.80 34.02 25.02
N GLN A 136 -5.67 33.72 24.36
CA GLN A 136 -4.60 34.70 24.16
C GLN A 136 -4.85 35.55 22.91
N ARG A 137 -4.96 36.87 23.08
CA ARG A 137 -5.22 37.84 21.99
C ARG A 137 -4.35 37.63 20.75
N LYS A 138 -3.07 37.28 20.94
CA LYS A 138 -2.11 37.07 19.84
C LYS A 138 -2.43 35.84 18.97
N PHE A 139 -2.90 34.75 19.57
CA PHE A 139 -3.10 33.47 18.88
C PHE A 139 -4.56 33.13 18.64
N ARG A 140 -5.50 33.86 19.28
CA ARG A 140 -6.94 33.59 19.25
C ARG A 140 -7.50 33.24 17.86
N PRO A 141 -7.34 34.06 16.80
CA PRO A 141 -7.96 33.76 15.52
C PRO A 141 -7.48 32.43 14.93
N LEU A 142 -6.18 32.14 15.04
CA LEU A 142 -5.58 30.93 14.50
C LEU A 142 -5.91 29.70 15.36
N ALA A 143 -5.97 29.85 16.69
CA ALA A 143 -6.35 28.77 17.59
C ALA A 143 -7.83 28.39 17.44
N CYS A 144 -8.74 29.38 17.36
CA CYS A 144 -10.16 29.14 17.07
C CYS A 144 -10.35 28.44 15.73
N SER A 145 -9.66 28.87 14.66
CA SER A 145 -9.73 28.22 13.36
C SER A 145 -9.28 26.75 13.40
N VAL A 146 -8.25 26.42 14.20
CA VAL A 146 -7.85 25.01 14.39
C VAL A 146 -8.91 24.23 15.14
N LEU A 147 -9.46 24.79 16.23
CA LEU A 147 -10.51 24.15 17.02
C LEU A 147 -11.77 23.87 16.19
N GLU A 148 -12.19 24.81 15.35
CA GLU A 148 -13.31 24.63 14.41
C GLU A 148 -13.06 23.46 13.45
N VAL A 149 -11.83 23.25 12.98
CA VAL A 149 -11.49 22.12 12.10
C VAL A 149 -11.51 20.79 12.86
N LEU A 150 -11.12 20.77 14.14
CA LEU A 150 -11.19 19.57 14.99
C LEU A 150 -12.63 19.10 15.27
N GLU A 151 -13.63 19.93 14.97
CA GLU A 151 -15.05 19.61 15.09
C GLU A 151 -15.70 19.22 13.75
N ARG A 152 -14.92 19.16 12.66
CA ARG A 152 -15.38 18.75 11.32
C ARG A 152 -15.19 17.25 11.08
N GLU A 153 -15.49 16.83 9.85
CA GLU A 153 -15.30 15.47 9.37
C GLU A 153 -13.83 15.01 9.47
N PRO A 154 -13.59 13.71 9.68
CA PRO A 154 -12.25 13.12 9.80
C PRO A 154 -11.26 13.53 8.70
N VAL A 155 -11.77 13.70 7.47
CA VAL A 155 -10.96 14.13 6.31
C VAL A 155 -10.36 15.52 6.51
N ASP A 156 -11.08 16.46 7.12
CA ASP A 156 -10.60 17.82 7.35
C ASP A 156 -9.56 17.87 8.46
N ILE A 157 -9.75 17.05 9.50
CA ILE A 157 -8.78 16.85 10.57
C ILE A 157 -7.49 16.25 9.99
N CYS A 158 -7.59 15.18 9.20
CA CYS A 158 -6.45 14.57 8.52
C CYS A 158 -5.70 15.55 7.60
N ARG A 159 -6.43 16.38 6.84
CA ARG A 159 -5.83 17.44 5.99
C ARG A 159 -5.07 18.47 6.81
N LEU A 160 -5.65 18.94 7.93
CA LEU A 160 -5.00 19.85 8.85
C LEU A 160 -3.69 19.25 9.39
N LEU A 161 -3.73 18.03 9.93
CA LEU A 161 -2.53 17.37 10.46
C LEU A 161 -1.49 17.17 9.37
N THR A 162 -1.90 16.72 8.19
CA THR A 162 -1.00 16.57 7.03
C THR A 162 -0.32 17.89 6.68
N ALA A 163 -1.06 19.00 6.62
CA ALA A 163 -0.52 20.31 6.29
C ALA A 163 0.41 20.90 7.36
N ARG A 164 0.16 20.60 8.65
CA ARG A 164 0.92 21.18 9.77
C ARG A 164 2.10 20.32 10.22
N LYS A 165 1.98 18.99 10.11
CA LYS A 165 2.94 18.01 10.62
C LYS A 165 3.63 17.20 9.53
N GLY A 166 3.03 17.14 8.35
CA GLY A 166 3.45 16.26 7.25
C GLY A 166 2.68 14.95 7.26
N ALA A 167 2.53 14.35 6.08
CA ALA A 167 1.75 13.13 5.90
C ALA A 167 2.32 11.93 6.67
N SER A 168 3.65 11.83 6.75
CA SER A 168 4.35 10.73 7.43
C SER A 168 4.53 10.95 8.94
N HIS A 169 3.87 11.95 9.52
CA HIS A 169 3.97 12.24 10.94
C HIS A 169 3.07 11.29 11.75
N PRO A 170 3.52 10.80 12.92
CA PRO A 170 2.71 9.93 13.78
C PRO A 170 1.31 10.47 14.12
N LEU A 171 1.19 11.76 14.46
CA LEU A 171 -0.12 12.39 14.67
C LEU A 171 -1.04 12.33 13.45
N THR A 172 -0.49 12.46 12.24
CA THR A 172 -1.27 12.30 11.01
C THR A 172 -1.75 10.87 10.90
N LEU A 173 -0.88 9.87 11.12
CA LEU A 173 -1.29 8.47 11.17
C LEU A 173 -2.42 8.23 12.19
N LEU A 174 -2.36 8.83 13.37
CA LEU A 174 -3.40 8.66 14.39
C LEU A 174 -4.78 9.18 13.96
N THR A 175 -4.86 10.07 12.97
CA THR A 175 -6.16 10.46 12.39
C THR A 175 -6.86 9.30 11.68
N SER A 176 -6.15 8.22 11.33
CA SER A 176 -6.77 6.99 10.83
C SER A 176 -7.83 6.42 11.79
N GLY A 177 -7.63 6.55 13.11
CA GLY A 177 -8.61 6.11 14.11
C GLY A 177 -9.92 6.91 14.14
N LEU A 178 -10.05 7.97 13.34
CA LEU A 178 -11.27 8.75 13.17
C LEU A 178 -12.15 8.25 12.02
N PHE A 179 -11.60 7.43 11.10
CA PHE A 179 -12.32 6.92 9.94
C PHE A 179 -12.99 5.59 10.27
N LYS A 180 -14.10 5.30 9.58
CA LYS A 180 -14.78 4.01 9.71
C LYS A 180 -13.92 2.91 9.06
N PRO A 181 -13.91 1.69 9.59
CA PRO A 181 -13.23 0.55 8.95
C PRO A 181 -13.60 0.40 7.47
N GLU A 182 -14.88 0.54 7.12
CA GLU A 182 -15.40 0.36 5.76
C GLU A 182 -14.90 1.40 4.76
N SER A 183 -14.37 2.54 5.22
CA SER A 183 -13.76 3.57 4.38
C SER A 183 -12.36 3.19 3.91
N PHE A 184 -11.66 2.27 4.58
CA PHE A 184 -10.28 1.93 4.24
C PHE A 184 -10.16 1.06 2.98
N ARG A 185 -9.16 1.39 2.15
CA ARG A 185 -8.76 0.68 0.94
C ARG A 185 -7.26 0.40 1.01
N PHE A 186 -6.90 -0.85 1.27
CA PHE A 186 -5.52 -1.32 1.37
C PHE A 186 -5.05 -1.75 -0.01
N VAL A 187 -4.03 -1.08 -0.54
CA VAL A 187 -3.62 -1.24 -1.94
C VAL A 187 -2.18 -1.73 -2.00
N ASP A 188 -1.97 -2.75 -2.82
CA ASP A 188 -0.66 -3.26 -3.22
C ASP A 188 -0.74 -3.76 -4.67
N ILE A 189 0.27 -3.48 -5.49
CA ILE A 189 0.30 -3.91 -6.89
C ILE A 189 1.53 -4.75 -7.23
N GLU A 190 1.33 -5.68 -8.16
CA GLU A 190 2.43 -6.32 -8.87
C GLU A 190 2.49 -5.79 -10.31
N THR A 191 3.70 -5.56 -10.80
CA THR A 191 3.91 -4.90 -12.10
C THR A 191 4.88 -5.71 -12.96
N LEU A 192 4.77 -5.60 -14.29
CA LEU A 192 5.75 -6.19 -15.22
C LEU A 192 7.11 -5.47 -15.24
N GLY A 193 7.33 -4.56 -14.30
CA GLY A 193 8.51 -3.75 -14.13
C GLY A 193 8.19 -2.28 -13.95
N ILE A 194 9.23 -1.47 -13.99
CA ILE A 194 9.20 -0.07 -13.59
C ILE A 194 8.73 0.81 -14.76
N PHE A 195 7.78 1.70 -14.47
CA PHE A 195 7.20 2.75 -15.33
C PHE A 195 6.63 2.30 -16.69
N GLY A 196 5.34 2.60 -16.92
CA GLY A 196 4.70 2.47 -18.23
C GLY A 196 4.51 1.04 -18.75
N ARG A 197 4.80 0.03 -17.92
CA ARG A 197 4.50 -1.38 -18.20
C ARG A 197 3.10 -1.72 -17.66
N PRO A 198 2.49 -2.81 -18.16
CA PRO A 198 1.23 -3.28 -17.61
C PRO A 198 1.36 -3.70 -16.14
N LEU A 199 0.27 -3.48 -15.39
CA LEU A 199 0.01 -4.16 -14.13
C LEU A 199 -0.09 -5.67 -14.36
N ILE A 200 0.29 -6.45 -13.36
CA ILE A 200 0.08 -7.91 -13.32
C ILE A 200 -1.12 -8.23 -12.43
N LEU A 201 -1.15 -7.56 -11.27
CA LEU A 201 -2.10 -7.83 -10.20
C LEU A 201 -2.37 -6.54 -9.43
N ILE A 202 -3.63 -6.26 -9.15
CA ILE A 202 -4.04 -5.18 -8.25
C ILE A 202 -4.70 -5.81 -7.03
N GLY A 203 -4.03 -5.77 -5.89
CA GLY A 203 -4.57 -6.19 -4.61
C GLY A 203 -5.32 -5.05 -3.93
N LEU A 204 -6.56 -5.33 -3.54
CA LEU A 204 -7.42 -4.39 -2.83
C LEU A 204 -8.07 -5.04 -1.60
N GLY A 205 -7.65 -4.62 -0.42
CA GLY A 205 -8.24 -4.99 0.86
C GLY A 205 -9.24 -3.96 1.35
N PHE A 206 -10.35 -4.39 1.95
CA PHE A 206 -11.34 -3.52 2.57
C PHE A 206 -12.15 -4.26 3.64
N PHE A 207 -12.77 -3.50 4.53
CA PHE A 207 -13.69 -4.06 5.52
C PHE A 207 -15.11 -4.04 4.99
N LYS A 208 -15.80 -5.18 5.12
CA LYS A 208 -17.21 -5.32 4.75
C LYS A 208 -17.85 -6.45 5.57
N ASP A 209 -19.03 -6.20 6.10
CA ASP A 209 -19.80 -7.15 6.91
C ASP A 209 -19.02 -7.72 8.11
N GLY A 210 -18.19 -6.88 8.76
CA GLY A 210 -17.35 -7.27 9.89
C GLY A 210 -16.18 -8.21 9.54
N GLN A 211 -15.88 -8.40 8.25
CA GLN A 211 -14.76 -9.20 7.76
C GLN A 211 -13.78 -8.33 6.99
N PHE A 212 -12.52 -8.76 6.91
CA PHE A 212 -11.55 -8.19 5.99
C PHE A 212 -11.58 -8.98 4.69
N GLN A 213 -11.97 -8.32 3.59
CA GLN A 213 -12.06 -8.93 2.27
C GLN A 213 -10.91 -8.43 1.41
N VAL A 214 -10.36 -9.32 0.59
CA VAL A 214 -9.35 -8.99 -0.41
C VAL A 214 -9.90 -9.37 -1.78
N LYS A 215 -9.88 -8.40 -2.70
CA LYS A 215 -10.06 -8.60 -4.13
C LYS A 215 -8.70 -8.48 -4.80
N GLN A 216 -8.34 -9.42 -5.66
CA GLN A 216 -7.13 -9.30 -6.46
C GLN A 216 -7.50 -9.38 -7.94
N TYR A 217 -7.29 -8.28 -8.66
CA TYR A 217 -7.56 -8.17 -10.09
C TYR A 217 -6.34 -8.70 -10.85
N LEU A 218 -6.38 -9.97 -11.25
CA LEU A 218 -5.28 -10.67 -11.91
C LEU A 218 -5.44 -10.56 -13.42
N LEU A 219 -4.43 -10.06 -14.11
CA LEU A 219 -4.43 -10.02 -15.56
C LEU A 219 -3.99 -11.38 -16.11
N ARG A 220 -4.89 -12.09 -16.79
CA ARG A 220 -4.57 -13.31 -17.56
C ARG A 220 -4.07 -12.99 -18.96
N ASP A 221 -4.35 -11.79 -19.43
CA ASP A 221 -3.80 -11.17 -20.63
C ASP A 221 -3.70 -9.65 -20.43
N PHE A 222 -2.84 -8.98 -21.20
CA PHE A 222 -2.69 -7.51 -21.11
C PHE A 222 -3.93 -6.73 -21.53
N GLY A 223 -4.82 -7.33 -22.34
CA GLY A 223 -6.11 -6.76 -22.67
C GLY A 223 -7.04 -6.58 -21.45
N GLU A 224 -6.78 -7.29 -20.35
CA GLU A 224 -7.59 -7.21 -19.13
C GLU A 224 -7.20 -6.04 -18.22
N GLU A 225 -6.16 -5.26 -18.54
CA GLU A 225 -5.68 -4.18 -17.65
C GLU A 225 -6.69 -3.04 -17.50
N ALA A 226 -7.23 -2.53 -18.60
CA ALA A 226 -8.23 -1.46 -18.58
C ALA A 226 -9.52 -1.87 -17.83
N PRO A 227 -10.13 -3.04 -18.10
CA PRO A 227 -11.30 -3.47 -17.33
C PRO A 227 -10.98 -3.75 -15.86
N ALA A 228 -9.80 -4.30 -15.52
CA ALA A 228 -9.37 -4.46 -14.14
C ALA A 228 -9.21 -3.12 -13.41
N LEU A 229 -8.61 -2.11 -14.05
CA LEU A 229 -8.47 -0.76 -13.50
C LEU A 229 -9.82 -0.07 -13.29
N CYS A 230 -10.74 -0.21 -14.25
CA CYS A 230 -12.09 0.32 -14.13
C CYS A 230 -12.83 -0.33 -12.94
N ALA A 231 -12.76 -1.66 -12.82
CA ALA A 231 -13.36 -2.37 -11.70
C ALA A 231 -12.72 -2.01 -10.35
N PHE A 232 -11.40 -1.78 -10.31
CA PHE A 232 -10.71 -1.26 -9.12
C PHE A 232 -11.25 0.11 -8.70
N LEU A 233 -11.49 1.03 -9.66
CA LEU A 233 -12.06 2.35 -9.38
C LEU A 233 -13.46 2.27 -8.78
N ASP A 234 -14.31 1.35 -9.28
CA ASP A 234 -15.68 1.16 -8.81
C ASP A 234 -15.76 0.71 -7.33
N GLU A 235 -14.68 0.14 -6.80
CA GLU A 235 -14.60 -0.25 -5.38
C GLU A 235 -14.22 0.90 -4.44
N ILE A 236 -13.94 2.11 -4.96
CA ILE A 236 -13.48 3.26 -4.18
C ILE A 236 -14.68 4.15 -3.82
N PRO A 237 -15.21 4.10 -2.59
CA PRO A 237 -16.32 4.95 -2.18
C PRO A 237 -15.89 6.41 -2.03
N ASP A 238 -16.87 7.31 -2.00
CA ASP A 238 -16.62 8.76 -1.86
C ASP A 238 -15.85 9.13 -0.59
N ASP A 239 -16.00 8.35 0.49
CA ASP A 239 -15.33 8.54 1.77
C ASP A 239 -14.05 7.72 1.93
N ALA A 240 -13.52 7.15 0.84
CA ALA A 240 -12.39 6.24 0.88
C ALA A 240 -11.14 6.84 1.53
N VAL A 241 -10.31 5.95 2.09
CA VAL A 241 -9.00 6.23 2.63
C VAL A 241 -8.02 5.18 2.13
N PHE A 242 -6.96 5.60 1.45
CA PHE A 242 -5.93 4.67 1.01
C PHE A 242 -4.97 4.31 2.14
N VAL A 243 -4.53 3.06 2.13
CA VAL A 243 -3.44 2.56 2.96
C VAL A 243 -2.54 1.72 2.07
N SER A 244 -1.24 1.97 2.13
CA SER A 244 -0.26 1.14 1.41
C SER A 244 1.09 1.17 2.11
N PHE A 245 2.04 0.37 1.60
CA PHE A 245 3.41 0.36 2.11
C PHE A 245 4.36 0.90 1.04
N ASN A 246 4.86 2.12 1.22
CA ASN A 246 5.62 2.87 0.20
C ASN A 246 4.82 3.27 -1.05
N GLY A 247 3.51 2.97 -1.11
CA GLY A 247 2.73 3.18 -2.33
C GLY A 247 2.38 4.63 -2.63
N ARG A 248 2.68 5.57 -1.72
CA ARG A 248 2.61 7.00 -2.08
C ARG A 248 3.65 7.37 -3.13
N SER A 249 4.77 6.66 -3.12
CA SER A 249 5.89 6.88 -4.05
C SER A 249 5.90 5.90 -5.23
N PHE A 250 5.02 4.88 -5.21
CA PHE A 250 5.02 3.80 -6.20
C PHE A 250 3.60 3.43 -6.66
N ASP A 251 2.86 2.64 -5.87
CA ASP A 251 1.58 2.04 -6.29
C ASP A 251 0.56 3.06 -6.82
N ILE A 252 0.31 4.12 -6.03
CA ILE A 252 -0.72 5.12 -6.36
C ILE A 252 -0.33 5.95 -7.60
N PRO A 253 0.91 6.49 -7.71
CA PRO A 253 1.38 7.08 -8.97
C PRO A 253 1.32 6.11 -10.16
N TYR A 254 1.68 4.84 -9.98
CA TYR A 254 1.67 3.86 -11.06
C TYR A 254 0.24 3.61 -11.58
N ILE A 255 -0.71 3.38 -10.68
CA ILE A 255 -2.13 3.23 -11.03
C ILE A 255 -2.62 4.50 -11.74
N ALA A 256 -2.29 5.69 -11.23
CA ALA A 256 -2.68 6.95 -11.87
C ALA A 256 -2.13 7.09 -13.30
N ASP A 257 -0.88 6.71 -13.53
CA ASP A 257 -0.26 6.71 -14.86
C ASP A 257 -0.95 5.72 -15.81
N ARG A 258 -1.32 4.53 -15.32
CA ARG A 258 -2.05 3.53 -16.12
C ARG A 258 -3.47 3.97 -16.43
N LEU A 259 -4.18 4.57 -15.48
CA LEU A 259 -5.50 5.16 -15.71
C LEU A 259 -5.44 6.24 -16.80
N ALA A 260 -4.45 7.14 -16.71
CA ALA A 260 -4.22 8.17 -17.73
C ALA A 260 -3.88 7.57 -19.10
N TYR A 261 -3.09 6.49 -19.15
CA TYR A 261 -2.75 5.79 -20.38
C TYR A 261 -4.00 5.24 -21.11
N TYR A 262 -4.96 4.70 -20.37
CA TYR A 262 -6.22 4.20 -20.92
C TYR A 262 -7.30 5.27 -21.10
N GLY A 263 -7.06 6.51 -20.64
CA GLY A 263 -8.07 7.58 -20.66
C GLY A 263 -9.21 7.37 -19.66
N LEU A 264 -8.97 6.59 -18.60
CA LEU A 264 -9.92 6.33 -17.53
C LEU A 264 -9.95 7.49 -16.52
N PRO A 265 -11.02 7.62 -15.71
CA PRO A 265 -11.09 8.63 -14.67
C PRO A 265 -9.87 8.60 -13.72
N PRO A 266 -9.38 9.77 -13.26
CA PRO A 266 -8.25 9.80 -12.33
C PRO A 266 -8.65 9.26 -10.96
N LEU A 267 -7.66 8.79 -10.19
CA LEU A 267 -7.88 8.43 -8.79
C LEU A 267 -8.46 9.62 -8.00
N PRO A 268 -9.42 9.38 -7.09
CA PRO A 268 -9.95 10.44 -6.24
C PRO A 268 -8.88 10.95 -5.28
N SER A 269 -8.96 12.23 -4.94
CA SER A 269 -8.05 12.84 -3.96
C SER A 269 -8.51 12.52 -2.54
N VAL A 270 -8.08 11.36 -2.05
CA VAL A 270 -8.43 10.82 -0.74
C VAL A 270 -7.26 10.89 0.25
N PRO A 271 -7.52 10.89 1.57
CA PRO A 271 -6.47 10.65 2.56
C PRO A 271 -5.70 9.36 2.27
N HIS A 272 -4.39 9.38 2.52
CA HIS A 272 -3.52 8.24 2.27
C HIS A 272 -2.53 8.01 3.39
N PHE A 273 -2.63 6.88 4.08
CA PHE A 273 -1.68 6.44 5.09
C PHE A 273 -0.63 5.49 4.49
N ASP A 274 0.56 6.03 4.24
CA ASP A 274 1.73 5.22 3.84
C ASP A 274 2.46 4.71 5.09
N LEU A 275 2.42 3.39 5.28
CA LEU A 275 2.88 2.73 6.51
C LEU A 275 4.42 2.60 6.60
N LEU A 276 5.16 2.80 5.53
CA LEU A 276 6.62 2.64 5.52
C LEU A 276 7.30 3.65 6.47
N HIS A 277 6.92 4.92 6.37
CA HIS A 277 7.55 5.98 7.14
C HIS A 277 7.28 5.92 8.66
N PRO A 278 6.03 5.75 9.14
CA PRO A 278 5.79 5.55 10.57
C PRO A 278 6.46 4.27 11.10
N SER A 279 6.52 3.20 10.29
CA SER A 279 7.25 1.98 10.66
C SER A 279 8.75 2.23 10.85
N ARG A 280 9.40 2.91 9.89
CA ARG A 280 10.81 3.30 9.98
C ARG A 280 11.09 4.16 11.22
N ARG A 281 10.20 5.09 11.56
CA ARG A 281 10.36 5.94 12.74
C ARG A 281 10.33 5.15 14.06
N LEU A 282 9.56 4.07 14.13
CA LEU A 282 9.51 3.23 15.32
C LEU A 282 10.64 2.20 15.40
N TRP A 283 10.91 1.51 14.29
CA TRP A 283 11.63 0.24 14.35
C TRP A 283 12.96 0.21 13.59
N LYS A 284 13.36 1.28 12.89
CA LYS A 284 14.61 1.29 12.09
C LYS A 284 15.85 0.83 12.87
N TYR A 285 15.89 1.06 14.18
CA TYR A 285 17.03 0.69 15.04
C TYR A 285 16.81 -0.60 15.85
N THR A 286 15.66 -1.26 15.70
CA THR A 286 15.29 -2.47 16.45
C THR A 286 15.19 -3.71 15.56
N ILE A 287 15.13 -3.54 14.23
CA ILE A 287 15.06 -4.65 13.25
C ILE A 287 16.08 -4.44 12.12
N PRO A 288 16.47 -5.50 11.38
CA PRO A 288 17.53 -5.41 10.35
C PRO A 288 17.21 -4.43 9.21
N ASP A 289 15.96 -4.43 8.76
CA ASP A 289 15.43 -3.46 7.81
C ASP A 289 13.92 -3.26 8.04
N CYS A 290 13.33 -2.23 7.43
CA CYS A 290 11.88 -1.99 7.48
C CYS A 290 11.22 -2.34 6.14
N ARG A 291 11.57 -3.48 5.54
CA ARG A 291 10.75 -4.07 4.47
C ARG A 291 9.53 -4.74 5.09
N LEU A 292 8.46 -4.91 4.29
CA LEU A 292 7.19 -5.46 4.78
C LEU A 292 7.38 -6.87 5.36
N GLY A 293 8.05 -7.78 4.66
CA GLY A 293 8.36 -9.12 5.17
C GLY A 293 9.17 -9.15 6.49
N THR A 294 10.06 -8.17 6.72
CA THR A 294 10.77 -8.05 8.00
C THR A 294 9.83 -7.58 9.11
N LEU A 295 8.91 -6.65 8.82
CA LEU A 295 7.91 -6.18 9.78
C LEU A 295 6.89 -7.28 10.11
N GLU A 296 6.48 -8.06 9.13
CA GLU A 296 5.62 -9.23 9.34
C GLU A 296 6.23 -10.20 10.33
N SER A 297 7.46 -10.67 10.08
CA SER A 297 8.12 -11.64 10.94
C SER A 297 8.48 -11.09 12.33
N ARG A 298 9.00 -9.86 12.41
CA ARG A 298 9.53 -9.30 13.66
C ARG A 298 8.49 -8.59 14.51
N ILE A 299 7.46 -8.01 13.91
CA ILE A 299 6.47 -7.18 14.60
C ILE A 299 5.10 -7.84 14.64
N LEU A 300 4.65 -8.43 13.53
CA LEU A 300 3.34 -9.07 13.44
C LEU A 300 3.37 -10.57 13.80
N GLN A 301 4.57 -11.16 13.91
CA GLN A 301 4.78 -12.59 14.14
C GLN A 301 4.13 -13.46 13.05
N ILE A 302 4.08 -12.93 11.82
CA ILE A 302 3.61 -13.64 10.63
C ILE A 302 4.82 -14.28 9.96
N THR A 303 4.71 -15.58 9.69
CA THR A 303 5.73 -16.33 8.94
C THR A 303 5.35 -16.33 7.46
N ARG A 304 6.29 -15.91 6.60
CA ARG A 304 6.17 -16.13 5.15
C ARG A 304 6.70 -17.52 4.81
N ASP A 305 5.84 -18.37 4.26
CA ASP A 305 6.30 -19.53 3.51
C ASP A 305 6.70 -19.04 2.10
N ASP A 306 7.97 -19.21 1.74
CA ASP A 306 8.54 -18.93 0.42
C ASP A 306 8.37 -17.49 -0.13
N ASP A 307 9.15 -16.55 0.41
CA ASP A 307 9.21 -15.16 -0.08
C ASP A 307 9.73 -15.10 -1.54
N LEU A 308 8.86 -14.82 -2.51
CA LEU A 308 9.24 -14.52 -3.89
C LEU A 308 9.76 -13.08 -3.94
N PRO A 309 11.03 -12.83 -4.27
CA PRO A 309 11.49 -11.46 -4.42
C PRO A 309 10.69 -10.74 -5.51
N GLY A 310 10.10 -9.58 -5.20
CA GLY A 310 9.31 -8.81 -6.17
C GLY A 310 10.03 -8.53 -7.49
N ALA A 311 11.37 -8.48 -7.47
CA ALA A 311 12.19 -8.35 -8.68
C ALA A 311 12.07 -9.53 -9.67
N LEU A 312 11.65 -10.72 -9.22
CA LEU A 312 11.43 -11.91 -10.05
C LEU A 312 9.99 -12.05 -10.55
N VAL A 313 9.04 -11.32 -9.96
CA VAL A 313 7.61 -11.36 -10.33
C VAL A 313 7.39 -11.13 -11.84
N PRO A 314 8.02 -10.12 -12.49
CA PRO A 314 7.86 -9.93 -13.93
C PRO A 314 8.26 -11.15 -14.77
N GLU A 315 9.38 -11.79 -14.41
CA GLU A 315 9.90 -12.95 -15.15
C GLU A 315 8.99 -14.17 -15.01
N TRP A 316 8.48 -14.41 -13.80
CA TRP A 316 7.56 -15.50 -13.50
C TRP A 316 6.22 -15.30 -14.21
N TYR A 317 5.70 -14.08 -14.21
CA TYR A 317 4.51 -13.75 -14.97
C TYR A 317 4.72 -13.93 -16.48
N CYS A 318 5.87 -13.51 -17.02
CA CYS A 318 6.20 -13.76 -18.43
C CYS A 318 6.27 -15.26 -18.75
N ARG A 319 6.75 -16.08 -17.81
CA ARG A 319 6.75 -17.54 -17.96
C ARG A 319 5.33 -18.11 -18.06
N TYR A 320 4.40 -17.60 -17.25
CA TYR A 320 2.98 -17.93 -17.39
C TYR A 320 2.44 -17.49 -18.75
N MET A 321 2.66 -16.25 -19.18
CA MET A 321 2.18 -15.75 -20.47
C MET A 321 2.68 -16.56 -21.68
N GLN A 322 3.87 -17.16 -21.58
CA GLN A 322 4.47 -17.95 -22.66
C GLN A 322 3.97 -19.40 -22.69
N THR A 323 3.76 -19.99 -21.52
CA THR A 323 3.46 -21.42 -21.39
C THR A 323 2.00 -21.70 -21.10
N HIS A 324 1.25 -20.67 -20.70
CA HIS A 324 -0.08 -20.74 -20.06
C HIS A 324 -0.14 -21.68 -18.85
N ASN A 325 1.01 -22.05 -18.28
CA ASN A 325 1.09 -22.84 -17.05
C ASN A 325 0.88 -21.91 -15.85
N PRO A 326 -0.12 -22.15 -14.98
CA PRO A 326 -0.48 -21.22 -13.92
C PRO A 326 0.44 -21.30 -12.69
N GLY A 327 1.32 -22.32 -12.59
CA GLY A 327 2.23 -22.52 -11.47
C GLY A 327 3.05 -21.27 -11.05
N PRO A 328 3.60 -20.47 -11.98
CA PRO A 328 4.31 -19.23 -11.64
C PRO A 328 3.42 -18.15 -11.00
N LEU A 329 2.10 -18.15 -11.24
CA LEU A 329 1.17 -17.16 -10.69
C LEU A 329 0.82 -17.42 -9.24
N VAL A 330 0.79 -18.69 -8.81
CA VAL A 330 0.39 -19.09 -7.46
C VAL A 330 1.13 -18.29 -6.38
N PRO A 331 2.48 -18.23 -6.34
CA PRO A 331 3.19 -17.44 -5.35
C PRO A 331 3.07 -15.92 -5.55
N ILE A 332 2.86 -15.43 -6.78
CA ILE A 332 2.65 -14.00 -7.04
C ILE A 332 1.35 -13.53 -6.37
N VAL A 333 0.26 -14.29 -6.60
CA VAL A 333 -1.05 -14.02 -6.01
C VAL A 333 -0.98 -14.13 -4.49
N GLU A 334 -0.37 -15.19 -3.97
CA GLU A 334 -0.25 -15.42 -2.53
C GLU A 334 0.55 -14.30 -1.85
N HIS A 335 1.66 -13.86 -2.45
CA HIS A 335 2.48 -12.76 -1.97
C HIS A 335 1.67 -11.46 -1.86
N ASN A 336 1.05 -11.02 -2.95
CA ASN A 336 0.24 -9.80 -2.96
C ASN A 336 -0.94 -9.89 -1.96
N ARG A 337 -1.58 -11.06 -1.85
CA ARG A 337 -2.67 -11.28 -0.89
C ARG A 337 -2.18 -11.09 0.54
N GLN A 338 -1.02 -11.68 0.86
CA GLN A 338 -0.39 -11.56 2.17
C GLN A 338 0.00 -10.12 2.46
N ASP A 339 0.58 -9.40 1.49
CA ASP A 339 0.94 -7.99 1.62
C ASP A 339 -0.28 -7.14 1.99
N VAL A 340 -1.36 -7.24 1.22
CA VAL A 340 -2.62 -6.51 1.48
C VAL A 340 -3.18 -6.79 2.88
N VAL A 341 -3.17 -8.06 3.31
CA VAL A 341 -3.61 -8.44 4.66
C VAL A 341 -2.69 -7.85 5.71
N SER A 342 -1.37 -7.96 5.54
CA SER A 342 -0.37 -7.42 6.44
C SER A 342 -0.49 -5.91 6.63
N LEU A 343 -0.89 -5.15 5.60
CA LEU A 343 -1.15 -3.71 5.72
C LEU A 343 -2.21 -3.40 6.78
N ALA A 344 -3.30 -4.17 6.82
CA ALA A 344 -4.39 -3.97 7.79
C ALA A 344 -3.93 -4.22 9.22
N PHE A 345 -3.20 -5.32 9.46
CA PHE A 345 -2.61 -5.62 10.76
C PHE A 345 -1.54 -4.60 11.18
N LEU A 346 -0.70 -4.18 10.23
CA LEU A 346 0.37 -3.22 10.47
C LEU A 346 -0.19 -1.84 10.84
N LEU A 347 -1.24 -1.37 10.16
CA LEU A 347 -1.91 -0.12 10.50
C LEU A 347 -2.40 -0.13 11.96
N THR A 348 -3.14 -1.16 12.36
CA THR A 348 -3.63 -1.33 13.73
C THR A 348 -2.47 -1.33 14.73
N ARG A 349 -1.40 -2.08 14.45
CA ARG A 349 -0.22 -2.16 15.32
C ARG A 349 0.48 -0.81 15.47
N LEU A 350 0.65 -0.08 14.37
CA LEU A 350 1.27 1.24 14.34
C LEU A 350 0.46 2.27 15.12
N VAL A 351 -0.87 2.30 14.92
CA VAL A 351 -1.77 3.22 15.63
C VAL A 351 -1.63 3.01 17.13
N ARG A 352 -1.69 1.77 17.61
CA ARG A 352 -1.52 1.44 19.03
C ARG A 352 -0.17 1.89 19.57
N GLU A 353 0.92 1.56 18.90
CA GLU A 353 2.29 1.92 19.34
C GLU A 353 2.52 3.43 19.39
N TRP A 354 2.02 4.17 18.39
CA TRP A 354 2.17 5.62 18.36
C TRP A 354 1.27 6.30 19.37
N TYR A 355 0.05 5.83 19.54
CA TYR A 355 -0.87 6.36 20.54
C TYR A 355 -0.28 6.21 21.95
N GLU A 356 0.22 5.01 22.30
CA GLU A 356 0.87 4.75 23.58
C GLU A 356 2.07 5.67 23.85
N ARG A 357 2.88 5.96 22.83
CA ARG A 357 4.03 6.85 22.98
C ARG A 357 3.64 8.32 23.14
N LEU A 358 2.59 8.75 22.45
CA LEU A 358 2.20 10.16 22.40
C LEU A 358 1.22 10.56 23.51
N ARG A 359 0.47 9.63 24.07
CA ARG A 359 -0.46 9.94 25.18
C ARG A 359 0.26 10.35 26.47
N PHE A 360 1.53 9.95 26.63
CA PHE A 360 2.38 10.27 27.78
C PHE A 360 3.44 11.35 27.49
N SER A 361 3.53 11.84 26.26
CA SER A 361 4.41 12.96 25.87
C SER A 361 3.72 14.30 26.03
#